data_AF-A0A8H7TLU6-F1
#
_entry.id   AF-A0A8H7TLU6-F1
#
_cell.length_a   1.000
_cell.length_b   1.000
_cell.length_c   1.000
_cell.angle_alpha   90.00
_cell.angle_beta   90.00
_cell.angle_gamma   90.00
#
_symmetry.space_group_name_H-M   'P 1'
#
loop_
_entity.id
_entity.type
_entity.pdbx_description
1 polymer ?
#
loop_
_entity_poly.entity_id
_entity_poly.type
_entity_poly.pdbx_seq_one_letter_code
_entity_poly.pdbx_strand_id
1 'polypeptide(L)'
;MFSSARRWLRQNRTPIAIGVGVIGAGYAVSQYVISRISDARERMSSERIAKENLRRRFEQNQEDCTFTVLALLPTATTNILEAMDTEKITYEIQQMKSAKGLRAGITESTAPSIADTSLTEEESKSLQPESASTDPAPSPAAAPGVEPQEESAPPKPTKSKRQLWDDLAISAVTRAFTLIYTLALLTMLTRIQLNLLGRRSYLSSVVALATSSQQATISLENNDDDNSEQVYGSDFDTNRRYLTFSWWLLNRGWLYIMKRVEGAVRTVFGSLSPRDLVSFDRFAELTIEVRKLVEGATQEERRKAKWLTYLLPPREDEDLVLEESGILLGSSLQSSQQSPASLRRLLDETADLIDSPSFAHVFTLLLDAGFSSLVDKKLAKEAFEFPAQPDGNVVVPYSKELKSTKVVLLPKILSVLTRQAHVIGNGMPNEYLQDMESVRDLESFAAVVYSSNWQNEVQEDGMMDSAVQVDWPEEPAQKNGESSIFVVEPQTGLESAWERAVAKP
;
A
#
# COMPACT_ATOMS: atom_id res chain seq x y z
N MET A 1 -49.80 -75.22 22.85
CA MET A 1 -49.10 -74.48 21.77
C MET A 1 -47.72 -73.95 22.20
N PHE A 2 -47.53 -73.47 23.43
CA PHE A 2 -46.23 -72.98 23.92
C PHE A 2 -45.12 -74.05 24.13
N SER A 3 -45.48 -75.32 24.35
CA SER A 3 -44.51 -76.42 24.55
C SER A 3 -43.79 -76.83 23.26
N SER A 4 -44.47 -76.79 22.11
CA SER A 4 -43.91 -77.10 20.79
C SER A 4 -42.92 -76.02 20.33
N ALA A 5 -43.24 -74.75 20.57
CA ALA A 5 -42.32 -73.62 20.30
C ALA A 5 -41.03 -73.71 21.13
N ARG A 6 -41.14 -74.12 22.40
CA ARG A 6 -39.99 -74.24 23.31
C ARG A 6 -39.03 -75.38 22.94
N ARG A 7 -39.55 -76.47 22.37
CA ARG A 7 -38.75 -77.62 21.90
C ARG A 7 -38.06 -77.30 20.56
N TRP A 8 -38.77 -76.65 19.64
CA TRP A 8 -38.22 -76.14 18.38
C TRP A 8 -37.09 -75.11 18.61
N LEU A 9 -37.32 -74.14 19.51
CA LEU A 9 -36.32 -73.14 19.87
C LEU A 9 -35.07 -73.76 20.48
N ARG A 10 -35.22 -74.86 21.26
CA ARG A 10 -34.09 -75.60 21.85
C ARG A 10 -33.28 -76.39 20.81
N GLN A 11 -33.93 -76.91 19.78
CA GLN A 11 -33.29 -77.71 18.74
C GLN A 11 -32.56 -76.84 17.70
N ASN A 12 -33.00 -75.59 17.51
CA ASN A 12 -32.43 -74.64 16.55
C ASN A 12 -31.58 -73.51 17.20
N ARG A 13 -31.08 -73.70 18.43
CA ARG A 13 -30.33 -72.64 19.17
C ARG A 13 -29.04 -72.21 18.48
N THR A 14 -28.29 -73.17 17.93
CA THR A 14 -27.01 -72.91 17.26
C THR A 14 -27.17 -72.13 15.95
N PRO A 15 -28.06 -72.50 15.00
CA PRO A 15 -28.26 -71.69 13.79
C PRO A 15 -28.87 -70.31 14.09
N ILE A 16 -29.73 -70.18 15.10
CA ILE A 16 -30.27 -68.87 15.52
C ILE A 16 -29.17 -67.99 16.11
N ALA A 17 -28.30 -68.53 16.97
CA ALA A 17 -27.19 -67.76 17.55
C ALA A 17 -26.19 -67.29 16.48
N ILE A 18 -25.89 -68.15 15.49
CA ILE A 18 -25.03 -67.78 14.35
C ILE A 18 -25.71 -66.69 13.51
N GLY A 19 -27.01 -66.82 13.21
CA GLY A 19 -27.76 -65.81 12.46
C GLY A 19 -27.80 -64.45 13.16
N VAL A 20 -28.07 -64.43 14.47
CA VAL A 20 -28.05 -63.19 15.28
C VAL A 20 -26.65 -62.60 15.35
N GLY A 21 -25.60 -63.42 15.49
CA GLY A 21 -24.21 -62.97 15.51
C GLY A 21 -23.78 -62.32 14.20
N VAL A 22 -24.14 -62.91 13.05
CA VAL A 22 -23.84 -62.34 11.73
C VAL A 22 -24.58 -61.03 11.50
N ILE A 23 -25.86 -60.94 11.88
CA ILE A 23 -26.64 -59.71 11.77
C ILE A 23 -26.09 -58.61 12.67
N GLY A 24 -25.74 -58.95 13.92
CA GLY A 24 -25.14 -58.01 14.87
C GLY A 24 -23.77 -57.50 14.42
N ALA A 25 -22.91 -58.40 13.91
CA ALA A 25 -21.61 -58.01 13.35
C ALA A 25 -21.76 -57.13 12.10
N GLY A 26 -22.69 -57.48 11.19
CA GLY A 26 -22.99 -56.66 10.02
C GLY A 26 -23.51 -55.26 10.39
N TYR A 27 -24.36 -55.16 11.42
CA TYR A 27 -24.83 -53.88 11.93
C TYR A 27 -23.71 -53.04 12.54
N ALA A 28 -22.84 -53.64 13.36
CA ALA A 28 -21.71 -52.95 13.98
C ALA A 28 -20.72 -52.41 12.93
N VAL A 29 -20.39 -53.20 11.91
CA VAL A 29 -19.52 -52.76 10.80
C VAL A 29 -20.19 -51.66 9.98
N SER A 30 -21.49 -51.80 9.68
CA SER A 30 -22.25 -50.78 8.93
C SER A 30 -22.30 -49.45 9.68
N GLN A 31 -22.57 -49.48 10.98
CA GLN A 31 -22.56 -48.29 11.84
C GLN A 31 -21.18 -47.64 11.91
N TYR A 32 -20.11 -48.44 12.04
CA TYR A 32 -18.74 -47.92 12.05
C TYR A 32 -18.39 -47.21 10.72
N VAL A 33 -18.76 -47.81 9.58
CA VAL A 33 -18.50 -47.20 8.26
C VAL A 33 -19.32 -45.93 8.06
N ILE A 34 -20.60 -45.92 8.43
CA ILE A 34 -21.46 -44.73 8.32
C ILE A 34 -20.92 -43.60 9.20
N SER A 35 -20.57 -43.90 10.45
CA SER A 35 -19.96 -42.94 11.39
C SER A 35 -18.64 -42.40 10.83
N ARG A 36 -17.80 -43.26 10.26
CA ARG A 36 -16.51 -42.80 9.71
C ARG A 36 -16.68 -41.91 8.49
N ILE A 37 -17.69 -42.16 7.66
CA ILE A 37 -18.02 -41.33 6.51
C ILE A 37 -18.64 -40.00 6.95
N SER A 38 -19.51 -39.99 7.98
CA SER A 38 -20.05 -38.74 8.51
C SER A 38 -18.94 -37.87 9.11
N ASP A 39 -18.05 -38.46 9.91
CA ASP A 39 -16.93 -37.73 10.51
C ASP A 39 -15.98 -37.17 9.44
N ALA A 40 -15.70 -37.95 8.39
CA ALA A 40 -14.87 -37.49 7.28
C ALA A 40 -15.54 -36.36 6.48
N ARG A 41 -16.86 -36.45 6.24
CA ARG A 41 -17.61 -35.39 5.56
C ARG A 41 -17.68 -34.12 6.41
N GLU A 42 -17.89 -34.25 7.70
CA GLU A 42 -17.94 -33.14 8.65
C GLU A 42 -16.59 -32.41 8.67
N ARG A 43 -15.48 -33.15 8.81
CA ARG A 43 -14.11 -32.59 8.75
C ARG A 43 -13.82 -31.86 7.44
N MET A 44 -14.12 -32.47 6.29
CA MET A 44 -13.94 -31.80 5.00
C MET A 44 -14.81 -30.55 4.86
N SER A 45 -16.04 -30.59 5.40
CA SER A 45 -16.94 -29.43 5.36
C SER A 45 -16.45 -28.30 6.27
N SER A 46 -15.96 -28.62 7.48
CA SER A 46 -15.42 -27.64 8.41
C SER A 46 -14.13 -27.02 7.89
N GLU A 47 -13.24 -27.82 7.30
CA GLU A 47 -12.00 -27.32 6.67
C GLU A 47 -12.31 -26.40 5.49
N ARG A 48 -13.28 -26.76 4.64
CA ARG A 48 -13.71 -25.91 3.53
C ARG A 48 -14.28 -24.58 4.05
N ILE A 49 -15.16 -24.61 5.04
CA ILE A 49 -15.76 -23.41 5.63
C ILE A 49 -14.69 -22.52 6.27
N ALA A 50 -13.74 -23.11 7.00
CA ALA A 50 -12.63 -22.38 7.63
C ALA A 50 -11.75 -21.69 6.57
N LYS A 51 -11.39 -22.41 5.51
CA LYS A 51 -10.59 -21.88 4.40
C LYS A 51 -11.31 -20.76 3.65
N GLU A 52 -12.62 -20.91 3.43
CA GLU A 52 -13.43 -19.90 2.74
C GLU A 52 -13.64 -18.65 3.59
N ASN A 53 -13.85 -18.79 4.90
CA ASN A 53 -13.92 -17.67 5.84
C ASN A 53 -12.59 -16.90 5.88
N LEU A 54 -11.47 -17.62 6.01
CA LEU A 54 -10.13 -17.04 5.96
C LEU A 54 -9.91 -16.24 4.66
N ARG A 55 -10.22 -16.86 3.51
CA ARG A 55 -10.09 -16.23 2.20
C ARG A 55 -10.92 -14.94 2.11
N ARG A 56 -12.19 -15.00 2.52
CA ARG A 56 -13.08 -13.83 2.50
C ARG A 56 -12.54 -12.69 3.36
N ARG A 57 -12.04 -12.99 4.57
CA ARG A 57 -11.45 -11.98 5.46
C ARG A 57 -10.16 -11.39 4.88
N PHE A 58 -9.34 -12.22 4.25
CA PHE A 58 -8.13 -11.75 3.59
C PHE A 58 -8.45 -10.82 2.40
N GLU A 59 -9.40 -11.21 1.54
CA GLU A 59 -9.86 -10.40 0.40
C GLU A 59 -10.44 -9.06 0.87
N GLN A 60 -11.32 -9.08 1.89
CA GLN A 60 -11.86 -7.86 2.49
C GLN A 60 -10.73 -6.98 3.08
N ASN A 61 -9.78 -7.58 3.80
CA ASN A 61 -8.64 -6.86 4.34
C ASN A 61 -7.78 -6.22 3.23
N GLN A 62 -7.70 -6.85 2.05
CA GLN A 62 -6.99 -6.28 0.91
C GLN A 62 -7.72 -5.06 0.35
N GLU A 63 -9.05 -5.07 0.29
CA GLU A 63 -9.84 -3.90 -0.11
C GLU A 63 -9.67 -2.77 0.91
N ASP A 64 -9.74 -3.08 2.21
CA ASP A 64 -9.54 -2.11 3.30
C ASP A 64 -8.16 -1.46 3.23
N CYS A 65 -7.12 -2.21 2.85
CA CYS A 65 -5.78 -1.66 2.58
C CYS A 65 -5.82 -0.61 1.47
N THR A 66 -6.42 -0.94 0.32
CA THR A 66 -6.53 -0.03 -0.82
C THR A 66 -7.26 1.26 -0.44
N PHE A 67 -8.40 1.13 0.24
CA PHE A 67 -9.15 2.28 0.73
C PHE A 67 -8.35 3.14 1.72
N THR A 68 -7.61 2.50 2.62
CA THR A 68 -6.77 3.19 3.60
C THR A 68 -5.63 3.95 2.92
N VAL A 69 -4.97 3.36 1.92
CA VAL A 69 -3.93 4.07 1.14
C VAL A 69 -4.52 5.31 0.47
N LEU A 70 -5.68 5.18 -0.19
CA LEU A 70 -6.35 6.32 -0.83
C LEU A 70 -6.81 7.40 0.15
N ALA A 71 -7.16 7.02 1.38
CA ALA A 71 -7.56 7.96 2.42
C ALA A 71 -6.36 8.73 3.01
N LEU A 72 -5.20 8.09 3.14
CA LEU A 72 -3.99 8.68 3.75
C LEU A 72 -3.10 9.43 2.75
N LEU A 73 -3.12 9.04 1.47
CA LEU A 73 -2.28 9.62 0.42
C LEU A 73 -2.44 11.15 0.24
N PRO A 74 -3.64 11.76 0.33
CA PRO A 74 -3.79 13.20 0.19
C PRO A 74 -3.02 14.02 1.23
N THR A 75 -2.84 13.49 2.45
CA THR A 75 -2.06 14.14 3.51
C THR A 75 -0.59 14.27 3.10
N ALA A 76 0.05 13.18 2.69
CA ALA A 76 1.41 13.22 2.19
C ALA A 76 1.52 14.06 0.92
N THR A 77 0.54 13.98 0.04
CA THR A 77 0.51 14.75 -1.22
C THR A 77 0.53 16.25 -0.96
N THR A 78 -0.32 16.73 -0.04
CA THR A 78 -0.37 18.16 0.32
C THR A 78 0.99 18.63 0.84
N ASN A 79 1.58 17.88 1.77
CA ASN A 79 2.89 18.18 2.34
C ASN A 79 4.00 18.22 1.26
N ILE A 80 4.01 17.26 0.34
CA ILE A 80 4.99 17.15 -0.74
C ILE A 80 4.82 18.28 -1.77
N LEU A 81 3.58 18.62 -2.14
CA LEU A 81 3.29 19.70 -3.08
C LEU A 81 3.66 21.07 -2.50
N GLU A 82 3.39 21.30 -1.22
CA GLU A 82 3.73 22.55 -0.54
C GLU A 82 5.25 22.74 -0.41
N ALA A 83 5.99 21.68 -0.08
CA ALA A 83 7.45 21.76 0.01
C ALA A 83 8.14 21.91 -1.34
N MET A 84 7.55 21.40 -2.41
CA MET A 84 8.03 21.53 -3.79
C MET A 84 7.01 22.24 -4.68
N ASP A 85 6.79 23.52 -4.39
CA ASP A 85 5.83 24.38 -5.11
C ASP A 85 6.36 24.79 -6.49
N THR A 86 6.13 23.94 -7.49
CA THR A 86 6.51 24.20 -8.88
C THR A 86 5.59 25.21 -9.56
N GLU A 87 4.37 25.37 -9.04
CA GLU A 87 3.34 26.26 -9.54
C GLU A 87 3.77 27.71 -9.32
N LYS A 88 4.29 28.02 -8.14
CA LYS A 88 4.90 29.32 -7.82
C LYS A 88 6.10 29.62 -8.72
N ILE A 89 7.00 28.66 -8.94
CA ILE A 89 8.15 28.85 -9.84
C ILE A 89 7.66 29.13 -11.28
N THR A 90 6.66 28.38 -11.74
CA THR A 90 6.07 28.57 -13.07
C THR A 90 5.40 29.94 -13.20
N TYR A 91 4.71 30.39 -12.16
CA TYR A 91 4.09 31.70 -12.08
C TYR A 91 5.12 32.85 -12.12
N GLU A 92 6.22 32.75 -11.38
CA GLU A 92 7.33 33.71 -11.44
C GLU A 92 7.95 33.78 -12.85
N ILE A 93 8.14 32.64 -13.51
CA ILE A 93 8.62 32.58 -14.90
C ILE A 93 7.63 33.28 -15.85
N GLN A 94 6.32 33.11 -15.64
CA GLN A 94 5.28 33.74 -16.45
C GLN A 94 5.22 35.26 -16.24
N GLN A 95 5.31 35.74 -14.98
CA GLN A 95 5.37 37.16 -14.67
C GLN A 95 6.60 37.84 -15.30
N MET A 96 7.77 37.18 -15.29
CA MET A 96 8.95 37.73 -15.95
C MET A 96 8.79 37.84 -17.47
N LYS A 97 7.99 36.96 -18.10
CA LYS A 97 7.65 37.08 -19.52
C LYS A 97 6.71 38.27 -19.76
N SER A 98 5.64 38.43 -18.97
CA SER A 98 4.68 39.52 -19.15
C SER A 98 5.29 40.88 -18.84
N ALA A 99 6.10 41.01 -17.79
CA ALA A 99 6.82 42.25 -17.46
C ALA A 99 7.80 42.67 -18.56
N LYS A 100 8.44 41.72 -19.24
CA LYS A 100 9.30 42.00 -20.41
C LYS A 100 8.48 42.38 -21.65
N GLY A 101 7.28 41.80 -21.83
CA GLY A 101 6.32 42.20 -22.85
C GLY A 101 5.79 43.63 -22.66
N LEU A 102 5.45 44.03 -21.43
CA LEU A 102 5.05 45.40 -21.13
C LEU A 102 6.20 46.41 -21.29
N ARG A 103 7.44 46.05 -20.94
CA ARG A 103 8.61 46.92 -21.17
C ARG A 103 8.96 47.08 -22.65
N ALA A 104 8.70 46.06 -23.48
CA ALA A 104 8.87 46.16 -24.93
C ALA A 104 7.72 46.93 -25.61
N GLY A 105 6.56 47.08 -24.96
CA GLY A 105 5.38 47.80 -25.47
C GLY A 105 5.44 49.34 -25.39
N ILE A 106 6.57 49.94 -24.97
CA ILE A 106 6.75 51.41 -24.92
C ILE A 106 7.53 51.94 -26.13
N THR A 107 8.05 51.06 -27.00
CA THR A 107 8.69 51.46 -28.27
C THR A 107 8.22 50.55 -29.39
N GLU A 108 7.10 50.94 -30.00
CA GLU A 108 6.77 50.85 -31.45
C GLU A 108 5.26 50.66 -31.64
N SER A 109 4.61 51.76 -32.02
CA SER A 109 3.31 51.74 -32.67
C SER A 109 3.44 51.20 -34.09
N THR A 110 3.30 49.88 -34.25
CA THR A 110 2.81 49.28 -35.51
C THR A 110 2.11 47.95 -35.20
N ALA A 111 0.86 47.84 -35.65
CA ALA A 111 -0.09 46.76 -35.36
C ALA A 111 0.30 45.40 -36.02
N PRO A 112 -0.33 44.28 -35.61
CA PRO A 112 0.26 42.94 -35.56
C PRO A 112 -0.07 42.04 -36.77
N SER A 113 0.65 40.91 -36.91
CA SER A 113 0.29 39.82 -37.83
C SER A 113 0.55 38.43 -37.22
N ILE A 114 -0.26 37.48 -37.68
CA ILE A 114 -0.76 36.23 -37.06
C ILE A 114 0.18 35.02 -37.23
N ALA A 115 -0.04 34.00 -36.36
CA ALA A 115 0.22 32.53 -36.47
C ALA A 115 1.24 32.01 -35.43
N ASP A 116 1.04 30.94 -34.66
CA ASP A 116 -0.04 29.95 -34.52
C ASP A 116 0.31 29.12 -33.26
N THR A 117 -0.64 28.88 -32.35
CA THR A 117 -0.84 27.63 -31.59
C THR A 117 -2.00 27.84 -30.60
N SER A 118 -3.23 27.73 -31.11
CA SER A 118 -4.44 27.56 -30.32
C SER A 118 -5.25 26.42 -30.92
N LEU A 119 -5.21 25.23 -30.32
CA LEU A 119 -6.18 24.12 -30.39
C LEU A 119 -5.83 23.25 -29.17
N THR A 120 -6.67 22.97 -28.17
CA THR A 120 -8.12 22.78 -28.15
C THR A 120 -8.68 23.06 -26.74
N GLU A 121 -9.65 23.98 -26.62
CA GLU A 121 -10.69 23.96 -25.59
C GLU A 121 -12.02 24.31 -26.27
N GLU A 122 -12.95 23.36 -26.27
CA GLU A 122 -14.37 23.44 -26.62
C GLU A 122 -15.08 22.83 -25.39
N GLU A 123 -16.22 23.26 -24.86
CA GLU A 123 -17.23 24.27 -25.18
C GLU A 123 -18.09 24.47 -23.90
N SER A 124 -18.87 25.56 -23.88
CA SER A 124 -20.14 25.76 -23.16
C SER A 124 -20.06 26.37 -21.76
N LYS A 125 -20.87 27.36 -21.32
CA LYS A 125 -22.00 28.21 -21.81
C LYS A 125 -22.42 28.98 -20.53
N SER A 126 -22.61 30.29 -20.39
CA SER A 126 -23.62 31.16 -21.00
C SER A 126 -23.70 32.49 -20.21
N LEU A 127 -24.16 33.55 -20.90
CA LEU A 127 -24.95 34.70 -20.41
C LEU A 127 -24.27 35.89 -19.69
N GLN A 128 -23.95 36.90 -20.50
CA GLN A 128 -24.29 38.32 -20.25
C GLN A 128 -25.39 38.69 -21.27
N PRO A 129 -26.22 39.75 -21.11
CA PRO A 129 -25.79 41.15 -20.93
C PRO A 129 -26.75 41.93 -19.95
N GLU A 130 -26.66 43.22 -19.62
CA GLU A 130 -26.62 44.41 -20.47
C GLU A 130 -26.09 45.66 -19.72
N SER A 131 -25.53 46.54 -20.53
CA SER A 131 -25.02 47.88 -20.27
C SER A 131 -26.11 48.90 -19.97
N ALA A 132 -25.77 49.97 -19.24
CA ALA A 132 -26.26 51.32 -19.55
C ALA A 132 -25.31 52.40 -19.00
N SER A 133 -24.79 53.19 -19.94
CA SER A 133 -24.03 54.44 -19.81
C SER A 133 -24.88 55.61 -19.30
N THR A 134 -24.30 56.58 -18.57
CA THR A 134 -24.15 58.01 -18.98
C THR A 134 -23.61 58.93 -17.86
N ASP A 135 -22.46 59.58 -18.16
CA ASP A 135 -22.08 61.00 -17.97
C ASP A 135 -21.92 61.71 -16.60
N PRO A 136 -21.11 62.80 -16.54
CA PRO A 136 -20.26 63.14 -15.39
C PRO A 136 -20.42 64.57 -14.79
N ALA A 137 -19.58 64.83 -13.75
CA ALA A 137 -19.06 66.10 -13.19
C ALA A 137 -19.75 66.69 -11.92
N PRO A 138 -19.09 67.58 -11.11
CA PRO A 138 -17.68 67.66 -10.67
C PRO A 138 -17.48 67.94 -9.13
N SER A 139 -16.29 67.59 -8.60
CA SER A 139 -15.43 68.17 -7.51
C SER A 139 -16.02 68.98 -6.32
N PRO A 140 -15.46 68.92 -5.07
CA PRO A 140 -14.12 69.48 -4.80
C PRO A 140 -13.25 68.92 -3.64
N ALA A 141 -11.93 69.17 -3.78
CA ALA A 141 -10.94 69.63 -2.78
C ALA A 141 -10.63 68.85 -1.46
N ALA A 142 -9.42 68.29 -1.44
CA ALA A 142 -8.32 68.46 -0.47
C ALA A 142 -8.54 68.31 1.06
N ALA A 143 -7.83 67.34 1.67
CA ALA A 143 -7.01 67.54 2.87
C ALA A 143 -5.91 66.45 2.98
N PRO A 144 -4.73 66.74 3.56
CA PRO A 144 -3.55 65.87 3.55
C PRO A 144 -3.36 65.08 4.85
N GLY A 145 -2.62 63.97 4.77
CA GLY A 145 -1.94 63.36 5.91
C GLY A 145 -2.54 62.05 6.41
N VAL A 146 -1.82 60.96 6.16
CA VAL A 146 -1.28 59.98 7.14
C VAL A 146 -0.68 58.86 6.28
N GLU A 147 0.64 58.80 6.25
CA GLU A 147 1.40 57.65 5.77
C GLU A 147 1.21 56.48 6.75
N PRO A 148 0.99 55.25 6.27
CA PRO A 148 1.49 54.07 6.92
C PRO A 148 2.79 53.66 6.24
N GLN A 149 3.88 53.72 7.01
CA GLN A 149 5.19 53.18 6.67
C GLN A 149 5.06 51.76 6.10
N GLU A 150 5.50 51.58 4.86
CA GLU A 150 5.89 50.27 4.34
C GLU A 150 7.13 49.79 5.10
N GLU A 151 6.95 48.81 5.99
CA GLU A 151 8.05 47.97 6.46
C GLU A 151 8.59 47.18 5.27
N SER A 152 9.63 47.73 4.66
CA SER A 152 10.43 47.09 3.63
C SER A 152 11.14 45.87 4.21
N ALA A 153 10.53 44.69 4.05
CA ALA A 153 11.25 43.42 4.11
C ALA A 153 12.46 43.48 3.14
N PRO A 154 13.63 42.92 3.51
CA PRO A 154 14.82 43.00 2.67
C PRO A 154 14.54 42.35 1.31
N PRO A 155 15.01 42.96 0.19
CA PRO A 155 14.75 42.44 -1.14
C PRO A 155 15.41 41.06 -1.27
N LYS A 156 14.59 40.00 -1.38
CA LYS A 156 15.07 38.67 -1.78
C LYS A 156 15.84 38.85 -3.10
N PRO A 157 17.06 38.28 -3.24
CA PRO A 157 17.80 38.38 -4.49
C PRO A 157 16.95 37.79 -5.61
N THR A 158 16.63 38.60 -6.61
CA THR A 158 15.77 38.18 -7.72
C THR A 158 16.50 37.10 -8.51
N LYS A 159 16.01 35.86 -8.41
CA LYS A 159 16.56 34.72 -9.15
C LYS A 159 16.54 35.03 -10.65
N SER A 160 17.59 34.63 -11.37
CA SER A 160 17.62 34.74 -12.83
C SER A 160 16.59 33.79 -13.45
N LYS A 161 16.02 34.18 -14.61
CA LYS A 161 15.09 33.33 -15.36
C LYS A 161 15.66 31.93 -15.64
N ARG A 162 16.97 31.81 -15.91
CA ARG A 162 17.62 30.51 -16.10
C ARG A 162 17.61 29.68 -14.81
N GLN A 163 17.96 30.30 -13.69
CA GLN A 163 17.94 29.64 -12.38
C GLN A 163 16.54 29.17 -12.00
N LEU A 164 15.48 29.93 -12.34
CA LEU A 164 14.10 29.49 -12.13
C LEU A 164 13.75 28.24 -12.93
N TRP A 165 14.22 28.12 -14.17
CA TRP A 165 14.00 26.91 -14.96
C TRP A 165 14.82 25.72 -14.46
N ASP A 166 16.06 25.95 -14.01
CA ASP A 166 16.89 24.90 -13.41
C ASP A 166 16.25 24.40 -12.10
N ASP A 167 15.78 25.32 -11.24
CA ASP A 167 15.02 25.00 -10.02
C ASP A 167 13.71 24.26 -10.34
N LEU A 168 12.98 24.66 -11.39
CA LEU A 168 11.76 24.00 -11.84
C LEU A 168 12.04 22.57 -12.31
N ALA A 169 13.13 22.36 -13.07
CA ALA A 169 13.50 21.03 -13.57
C ALA A 169 13.76 20.07 -12.42
N ILE A 170 14.57 20.49 -11.44
CA ILE A 170 14.85 19.68 -10.25
C ILE A 170 13.58 19.45 -9.44
N SER A 171 12.80 20.49 -9.16
CA SER A 171 11.62 20.41 -8.29
C SER A 171 10.52 19.55 -8.92
N ALA A 172 10.22 19.70 -10.21
CA ALA A 172 9.15 18.94 -10.88
C ALA A 172 9.47 17.44 -10.95
N VAL A 173 10.71 17.07 -11.30
CA VAL A 173 11.14 15.67 -11.34
C VAL A 173 11.18 15.07 -9.92
N THR A 174 11.80 15.78 -8.97
CA THR A 174 11.89 15.34 -7.57
C THR A 174 10.51 15.12 -6.97
N ARG A 175 9.56 16.01 -7.25
CA ARG A 175 8.19 15.94 -6.75
C ARG A 175 7.43 14.72 -7.26
N ALA A 176 7.41 14.51 -8.58
CA ALA A 176 6.75 13.35 -9.16
C ALA A 176 7.36 12.03 -8.65
N PHE A 177 8.70 11.96 -8.57
CA PHE A 177 9.38 10.74 -8.14
C PHE A 177 9.16 10.48 -6.65
N THR A 178 9.25 11.51 -5.80
CA THR A 178 8.99 11.39 -4.36
C THR A 178 7.56 10.90 -4.10
N LEU A 179 6.58 11.35 -4.88
CA LEU A 179 5.20 10.86 -4.77
C LEU A 179 5.08 9.38 -5.14
N ILE A 180 5.77 8.91 -6.19
CA ILE A 180 5.79 7.48 -6.55
C ILE A 180 6.40 6.63 -5.42
N TYR A 181 7.55 7.05 -4.87
CA TYR A 181 8.17 6.36 -3.74
C TYR A 181 7.26 6.35 -2.52
N THR A 182 6.65 7.49 -2.20
CA THR A 182 5.76 7.62 -1.03
C THR A 182 4.50 6.77 -1.21
N LEU A 183 3.91 6.74 -2.39
CA LEU A 183 2.77 5.89 -2.72
C LEU A 183 3.12 4.40 -2.55
N ALA A 184 4.22 3.94 -3.14
CA ALA A 184 4.66 2.55 -3.04
C ALA A 184 4.98 2.14 -1.59
N LEU A 185 5.65 3.02 -0.83
CA LEU A 185 5.96 2.80 0.59
C LEU A 185 4.70 2.79 1.46
N LEU A 186 3.77 3.70 1.21
CA LEU A 186 2.49 3.74 1.92
C LEU A 186 1.67 2.47 1.63
N THR A 187 1.64 2.01 0.39
CA THR A 187 1.03 0.72 0.02
C THR A 187 1.66 -0.44 0.78
N MET A 188 2.99 -0.56 0.78
CA MET A 188 3.67 -1.63 1.52
C MET A 188 3.42 -1.55 3.02
N LEU A 189 3.54 -0.37 3.64
CA LEU A 189 3.32 -0.20 5.07
C LEU A 189 1.88 -0.55 5.45
N THR A 190 0.90 -0.09 4.67
CA THR A 190 -0.52 -0.36 4.93
C THR A 190 -0.83 -1.84 4.82
N ARG A 191 -0.27 -2.52 3.80
CA ARG A 191 -0.41 -3.97 3.63
C ARG A 191 0.21 -4.71 4.82
N ILE A 192 1.37 -4.31 5.32
CA ILE A 192 1.96 -4.92 6.51
C ILE A 192 1.07 -4.68 7.73
N GLN A 193 0.70 -3.43 8.00
CA GLN A 193 -0.05 -3.05 9.18
C GLN A 193 -1.41 -3.76 9.28
N LEU A 194 -2.22 -3.68 8.21
CA LEU A 194 -3.55 -4.27 8.24
C LEU A 194 -3.52 -5.80 8.13
N ASN A 195 -2.56 -6.42 7.44
CA ASN A 195 -2.47 -7.89 7.45
C ASN A 195 -2.02 -8.43 8.82
N LEU A 196 -1.11 -7.76 9.54
CA LEU A 196 -0.76 -8.13 10.92
C LEU A 196 -1.95 -7.98 11.88
N LEU A 197 -2.71 -6.88 11.78
CA LEU A 197 -3.92 -6.71 12.59
C LEU A 197 -5.02 -7.70 12.23
N GLY A 198 -5.23 -7.93 10.93
CA GLY A 198 -6.21 -8.87 10.41
C GLY A 198 -5.90 -10.30 10.85
N ARG A 199 -4.62 -10.68 10.92
CA ARG A 199 -4.16 -11.96 11.47
C ARG A 199 -4.58 -12.13 12.93
N ARG A 200 -4.28 -11.15 13.78
CA ARG A 200 -4.62 -11.20 15.22
C ARG A 200 -6.13 -11.27 15.45
N SER A 201 -6.90 -10.46 14.71
CA SER A 201 -8.37 -10.48 14.74
C SER A 201 -8.96 -11.81 14.25
N TYR A 202 -8.32 -12.47 13.27
CA TYR A 202 -8.71 -13.81 12.84
C TYR A 202 -8.45 -14.85 13.93
N LEU A 203 -7.24 -14.89 14.48
CA LEU A 203 -6.88 -15.83 15.54
C LEU A 203 -7.77 -15.68 16.78
N SER A 204 -8.02 -14.46 17.25
CA SER A 204 -8.89 -14.23 18.41
C SER A 204 -10.31 -14.78 18.16
N SER A 205 -10.84 -14.62 16.95
CA SER A 205 -12.15 -15.16 16.59
C SER A 205 -12.16 -16.69 16.47
N VAL A 206 -11.07 -17.31 16.01
CA VAL A 206 -10.95 -18.78 15.91
C VAL A 206 -10.80 -19.39 17.31
N VAL A 207 -10.00 -18.77 18.18
CA VAL A 207 -9.86 -19.19 19.58
C VAL A 207 -11.19 -19.07 20.30
N ALA A 208 -11.91 -17.95 20.14
CA ALA A 208 -13.24 -17.78 20.73
C ALA A 208 -14.23 -18.86 20.26
N LEU A 209 -14.21 -19.26 18.99
CA LEU A 209 -15.02 -20.37 18.47
C LEU A 209 -14.62 -21.72 19.10
N ALA A 210 -13.31 -21.97 19.24
CA ALA A 210 -12.80 -23.20 19.82
C ALA A 210 -13.11 -23.31 21.33
N THR A 211 -12.91 -22.25 22.11
CA THR A 211 -13.23 -22.22 23.55
C THR A 211 -14.73 -22.30 23.80
N SER A 212 -15.55 -21.62 22.98
CA SER A 212 -17.02 -21.73 23.03
C SER A 212 -17.51 -23.15 22.76
N SER A 213 -16.82 -23.89 21.89
CA SER A 213 -17.17 -25.29 21.60
C SER A 213 -16.82 -26.25 22.75
N GLN A 214 -15.83 -25.92 23.58
CA GLN A 214 -15.42 -26.72 24.74
C GLN A 214 -16.28 -26.42 25.99
N GLN A 215 -16.83 -25.21 26.11
CA GLN A 215 -17.72 -24.79 27.20
C GLN A 215 -19.22 -25.07 26.92
N ALA A 216 -19.55 -26.13 26.19
CA ALA A 216 -20.94 -26.61 26.06
C ALA A 216 -21.52 -27.23 27.36
N THR A 217 -21.03 -26.83 28.54
CA THR A 217 -21.78 -26.94 29.78
C THR A 217 -22.69 -25.73 29.86
N ILE A 218 -24.00 -25.95 29.81
CA ILE A 218 -25.04 -24.93 29.95
C ILE A 218 -24.84 -24.20 31.28
N SER A 219 -24.05 -23.12 31.28
CA SER A 219 -24.13 -22.06 32.27
C SER A 219 -25.07 -21.02 31.69
N LEU A 220 -26.27 -20.98 32.26
CA LEU A 220 -27.18 -19.84 32.18
C LEU A 220 -26.55 -18.67 32.94
N GLU A 221 -25.42 -18.16 32.46
CA GLU A 221 -24.92 -16.86 32.87
C GLU A 221 -25.66 -15.84 32.00
N ASN A 222 -26.45 -15.00 32.66
CA ASN A 222 -27.26 -13.97 32.03
C ASN A 222 -26.32 -12.90 31.44
N ASN A 223 -25.86 -13.10 30.20
CA ASN A 223 -25.10 -12.14 29.41
C ASN A 223 -25.99 -11.00 28.86
N ASP A 224 -26.85 -10.43 29.71
CA ASP A 224 -27.62 -9.21 29.38
C ASP A 224 -26.86 -7.92 29.77
N ASP A 225 -25.70 -8.03 30.43
CA ASP A 225 -24.82 -6.89 30.72
C ASP A 225 -23.62 -6.88 29.77
N ASP A 226 -23.79 -6.10 28.70
CA ASP A 226 -22.87 -5.29 27.88
C ASP A 226 -21.35 -5.26 28.20
N ASN A 227 -20.70 -6.39 28.50
CA ASN A 227 -19.28 -6.44 28.88
C ASN A 227 -18.37 -7.07 27.81
N SER A 228 -18.69 -6.84 26.53
CA SER A 228 -17.79 -7.14 25.40
C SER A 228 -16.66 -6.11 25.26
N GLU A 229 -16.78 -4.95 25.92
CA GLU A 229 -15.78 -3.87 25.86
C GLU A 229 -14.49 -4.15 26.67
N GLN A 230 -14.51 -5.00 27.71
CA GLN A 230 -13.33 -5.20 28.57
C GLN A 230 -12.24 -6.09 27.97
N VAL A 231 -12.58 -7.07 27.12
CA VAL A 231 -11.58 -7.93 26.43
C VAL A 231 -11.10 -7.28 25.13
N TYR A 232 -11.97 -6.54 24.43
CA TYR A 232 -11.62 -5.86 23.18
C TYR A 232 -11.01 -4.46 23.36
N GLY A 233 -11.17 -3.81 24.52
CA GLY A 233 -10.75 -2.42 24.74
C GLY A 233 -9.23 -2.20 24.72
N SER A 234 -8.44 -3.12 25.29
CA SER A 234 -6.97 -3.02 25.29
C SER A 234 -6.36 -3.30 23.91
N ASP A 235 -6.96 -4.22 23.15
CA ASP A 235 -6.57 -4.53 21.78
C ASP A 235 -6.99 -3.41 20.81
N PHE A 236 -8.16 -2.79 21.02
CA PHE A 236 -8.60 -1.65 20.22
C PHE A 236 -7.65 -0.44 20.35
N ASP A 237 -7.29 -0.06 21.59
CA ASP A 237 -6.36 1.04 21.83
C ASP A 237 -4.96 0.73 21.27
N THR A 238 -4.48 -0.51 21.44
CA THR A 238 -3.20 -0.97 20.85
C THR A 238 -3.23 -0.88 19.32
N ASN A 239 -4.30 -1.36 18.68
CA ASN A 239 -4.45 -1.34 17.23
C ASN A 239 -4.51 0.10 16.70
N ARG A 240 -5.23 0.99 17.39
CA ARG A 240 -5.32 2.41 17.05
C ARG A 240 -3.95 3.10 17.16
N ARG A 241 -3.20 2.87 18.25
CA ARG A 241 -1.83 3.37 18.40
C ARG A 241 -0.91 2.85 17.30
N TYR A 242 -0.99 1.56 16.97
CA TYR A 242 -0.16 0.94 15.95
C TYR A 242 -0.40 1.51 14.54
N LEU A 243 -1.65 1.65 14.11
CA LEU A 243 -1.98 2.22 12.79
C LEU A 243 -1.48 3.66 12.62
N THR A 244 -1.32 4.36 13.73
CA THR A 244 -0.91 5.76 13.74
C THR A 244 0.57 5.96 13.43
N PHE A 245 1.38 4.91 13.48
CA PHE A 245 2.75 4.99 13.00
C PHE A 245 2.86 5.29 11.51
N SER A 246 1.78 5.10 10.72
CA SER A 246 1.69 5.61 9.35
C SER A 246 1.89 7.13 9.27
N TRP A 247 1.56 7.87 10.35
CA TRP A 247 1.80 9.31 10.49
C TRP A 247 3.26 9.69 10.23
N TRP A 248 4.22 8.84 10.62
CA TRP A 248 5.64 9.12 10.41
C TRP A 248 5.95 9.29 8.92
N LEU A 249 5.55 8.33 8.08
CA LEU A 249 5.75 8.41 6.64
C LEU A 249 5.08 9.66 6.05
N LEU A 250 3.83 9.95 6.48
CA LEU A 250 3.00 11.02 5.93
C LEU A 250 3.49 12.43 6.28
N ASN A 251 4.23 12.60 7.39
CA ASN A 251 4.64 13.92 7.89
C ASN A 251 6.15 14.14 7.93
N ARG A 252 6.95 13.11 8.25
CA ARG A 252 8.41 13.22 8.41
C ARG A 252 9.20 12.35 7.44
N GLY A 253 8.78 11.10 7.25
CA GLY A 253 9.45 10.09 6.41
C GLY A 253 9.65 10.56 4.97
N TRP A 254 8.61 11.15 4.37
CA TRP A 254 8.66 11.68 3.00
C TRP A 254 9.72 12.78 2.80
N LEU A 255 10.08 13.57 3.83
CA LEU A 255 11.13 14.59 3.73
C LEU A 255 12.49 13.96 3.47
N TYR A 256 12.78 12.82 4.10
CA TYR A 256 14.03 12.10 3.89
C TYR A 256 14.05 11.41 2.52
N ILE A 257 12.91 10.90 2.05
CA ILE A 257 12.74 10.40 0.68
C ILE A 257 13.01 11.54 -0.31
N MET A 258 12.37 12.68 -0.12
CA MET A 258 12.53 13.88 -0.95
C MET A 258 14.00 14.28 -1.05
N LYS A 259 14.71 14.41 0.07
CA LYS A 259 16.14 14.77 0.07
C LYS A 259 17.01 13.76 -0.69
N ARG A 260 16.74 12.46 -0.52
CA ARG A 260 17.46 11.38 -1.22
C ARG A 260 17.20 11.45 -2.73
N VAL A 261 15.95 11.60 -3.13
CA VAL A 261 15.54 11.73 -4.54
C VAL A 261 16.11 13.01 -5.14
N GLU A 262 16.02 14.15 -4.45
CA GLU A 262 16.52 15.44 -4.90
C GLU A 262 18.03 15.39 -5.18
N GLY A 263 18.81 14.77 -4.28
CA GLY A 263 20.25 14.57 -4.49
C GLY A 263 20.57 13.76 -5.75
N ALA A 264 19.82 12.69 -6.01
CA ALA A 264 19.96 11.89 -7.21
C ALA A 264 19.53 12.65 -8.48
N VAL A 265 18.40 13.35 -8.43
CA VAL A 265 17.89 14.17 -9.53
C VAL A 265 18.86 15.30 -9.87
N ARG A 266 19.43 16.00 -8.87
CA ARG A 266 20.46 17.03 -9.10
C ARG A 266 21.70 16.48 -9.79
N THR A 267 22.10 15.25 -9.44
CA THR A 267 23.25 14.58 -10.06
C THR A 267 23.00 14.23 -11.53
N VAL A 268 21.79 13.75 -11.86
CA VAL A 268 21.44 13.22 -13.19
C VAL A 268 20.89 14.30 -14.13
N PHE A 269 19.98 15.14 -13.64
CA PHE A 269 19.30 16.19 -14.43
C PHE A 269 20.02 17.55 -14.36
N GLY A 270 20.98 17.75 -13.45
CA GLY A 270 21.64 19.04 -13.24
C GLY A 270 22.50 19.51 -14.42
N SER A 271 22.89 18.62 -15.33
CA SER A 271 23.62 19.00 -16.55
C SER A 271 22.72 19.44 -17.69
N LEU A 272 21.40 19.21 -17.61
CA LEU A 272 20.46 19.54 -18.67
C LEU A 272 20.09 21.02 -18.62
N SER A 273 20.03 21.64 -19.79
CA SER A 273 19.52 22.99 -19.93
C SER A 273 18.02 22.99 -20.30
N PRO A 274 17.26 24.02 -19.90
CA PRO A 274 15.85 24.16 -20.26
C PRO A 274 15.58 24.27 -21.78
N ARG A 275 16.61 24.47 -22.59
CA ARG A 275 16.49 24.55 -24.06
C ARG A 275 16.80 23.23 -24.75
N ASP A 276 17.17 22.21 -23.99
CA ASP A 276 17.63 20.95 -24.54
C ASP A 276 16.43 20.17 -25.10
N LEU A 277 16.67 19.51 -26.23
CA LEU A 277 15.75 18.57 -26.85
C LEU A 277 16.04 17.19 -26.31
N VAL A 278 15.05 16.58 -25.66
CA VAL A 278 15.18 15.28 -24.98
C VAL A 278 14.29 14.28 -25.70
N SER A 279 14.85 13.12 -26.09
CA SER A 279 14.09 12.00 -26.63
C SER A 279 13.42 11.19 -25.52
N PHE A 280 12.47 10.35 -25.89
CA PHE A 280 11.79 9.46 -24.94
C PHE A 280 12.79 8.51 -24.26
N ASP A 281 13.62 7.84 -25.07
CA ASP A 281 14.63 6.89 -24.55
C ASP A 281 15.61 7.58 -23.61
N ARG A 282 16.05 8.81 -23.94
CA ARG A 282 16.95 9.56 -23.07
C ARG A 282 16.31 9.88 -21.73
N PHE A 283 15.04 10.27 -21.70
CA PHE A 283 14.35 10.52 -20.44
C PHE A 283 14.16 9.24 -19.62
N ALA A 284 13.85 8.12 -20.27
CA ALA A 284 13.74 6.81 -19.62
C ALA A 284 15.08 6.37 -19.02
N GLU A 285 16.20 6.56 -19.73
CA GLU A 285 17.56 6.31 -19.22
C GLU A 285 17.85 7.15 -17.98
N LEU A 286 17.58 8.46 -18.03
CA LEU A 286 17.78 9.37 -16.89
C LEU A 286 16.93 8.95 -15.68
N THR A 287 15.69 8.48 -15.92
CA THR A 287 14.83 7.95 -14.86
C THR A 287 15.45 6.72 -14.21
N ILE A 288 15.97 5.79 -15.01
CA ILE A 288 16.68 4.60 -14.52
C ILE A 288 17.95 4.99 -13.77
N GLU A 289 18.72 5.96 -14.25
CA GLU A 289 19.92 6.48 -13.56
C GLU A 289 19.58 7.05 -12.18
N VAL A 290 18.51 7.85 -12.07
CA VAL A 290 18.03 8.34 -10.77
C VAL A 290 17.64 7.18 -9.85
N ARG A 291 16.91 6.19 -10.36
CA ARG A 291 16.53 5.00 -9.59
C ARG A 291 17.73 4.19 -9.12
N LYS A 292 18.78 4.05 -9.94
CA LYS A 292 20.03 3.38 -9.52
C LYS A 292 20.70 4.11 -8.35
N LEU A 293 20.69 5.44 -8.34
CA LEU A 293 21.25 6.23 -7.25
C LEU A 293 20.38 6.19 -5.98
N VAL A 294 19.05 6.15 -6.13
CA VAL A 294 18.12 6.12 -5.00
C VAL A 294 18.01 4.72 -4.42
N GLU A 295 17.80 3.69 -5.22
CA GLU A 295 17.50 2.33 -4.75
C GLU A 295 18.74 1.43 -4.67
N GLY A 296 19.74 1.66 -5.53
CA GLY A 296 20.84 0.74 -5.80
C GLY A 296 20.78 0.23 -7.25
N ALA A 297 21.97 0.01 -7.84
CA ALA A 297 22.09 -0.42 -9.23
C ALA A 297 21.89 -1.92 -9.40
N THR A 298 22.27 -2.71 -8.40
CA THR A 298 22.14 -4.18 -8.40
C THR A 298 21.02 -4.64 -7.46
N GLN A 299 20.53 -5.86 -7.67
CA GLN A 299 19.52 -6.45 -6.79
C GLN A 299 20.04 -6.58 -5.34
N GLU A 300 21.32 -6.84 -5.16
CA GLU A 300 21.94 -6.92 -3.83
C GLU A 300 22.02 -5.57 -3.13
N GLU A 301 22.36 -4.51 -3.86
CA GLU A 301 22.35 -3.14 -3.31
C GLU A 301 20.93 -2.73 -2.90
N ARG A 302 19.93 -3.07 -3.73
CA ARG A 302 18.52 -2.80 -3.41
C ARG A 302 18.05 -3.56 -2.17
N ARG A 303 18.52 -4.80 -1.96
CA ARG A 303 18.24 -5.57 -0.74
C ARG A 303 18.90 -4.97 0.50
N LYS A 304 20.02 -4.28 0.35
CA LYS A 304 20.74 -3.60 1.46
C LYS A 304 20.24 -2.17 1.70
N ALA A 305 19.30 -1.68 0.88
CA ALA A 305 18.77 -0.35 1.03
C ALA A 305 17.93 -0.25 2.32
N LYS A 306 18.30 0.71 3.17
CA LYS A 306 17.63 0.93 4.46
C LYS A 306 16.36 1.74 4.25
N TRP A 307 15.22 1.04 4.11
CA TRP A 307 13.91 1.69 3.94
C TRP A 307 13.20 1.98 5.27
N LEU A 308 13.57 1.25 6.34
CA LEU A 308 12.96 1.34 7.67
C LEU A 308 12.86 2.77 8.20
N THR A 309 13.93 3.56 8.07
CA THR A 309 13.99 4.94 8.58
C THR A 309 12.98 5.90 7.94
N TYR A 310 12.46 5.56 6.75
CA TYR A 310 11.43 6.34 6.08
C TYR A 310 10.01 5.95 6.53
N LEU A 311 9.82 4.72 6.97
CA LEU A 311 8.53 4.15 7.32
C LEU A 311 8.22 4.25 8.81
N LEU A 312 9.21 4.00 9.66
CA LEU A 312 9.07 4.01 11.12
C LEU A 312 10.04 5.00 11.77
N PRO A 313 9.62 5.66 12.87
CA PRO A 313 10.49 6.50 13.68
C PRO A 313 11.57 5.65 14.39
N PRO A 314 12.72 6.23 14.74
CA PRO A 314 13.60 5.69 15.76
C PRO A 314 12.86 5.50 17.10
N ARG A 315 13.37 4.61 17.95
CA ARG A 315 12.72 4.26 19.23
C ARG A 315 12.52 5.48 20.14
N GLU A 316 13.43 6.43 20.10
CA GLU A 316 13.33 7.69 20.85
C GLU A 316 12.19 8.61 20.39
N ASP A 317 11.73 8.49 19.15
CA ASP A 317 10.71 9.36 18.56
C ASP A 317 9.31 8.68 18.49
N GLU A 318 9.17 7.45 19.00
CA GLU A 318 7.89 6.71 18.97
C GLU A 318 6.80 7.44 19.79
N ASP A 319 7.14 7.94 20.98
CA ASP A 319 6.21 8.69 21.84
C ASP A 319 5.76 10.00 21.18
N LEU A 320 6.68 10.64 20.46
CA LEU A 320 6.41 11.88 19.74
C LEU A 320 5.35 11.66 18.64
N VAL A 321 5.41 10.54 17.92
CA VAL A 321 4.38 10.20 16.93
C VAL A 321 3.00 10.02 17.59
N LEU A 322 2.94 9.41 18.78
CA LEU A 322 1.70 9.23 19.53
C LEU A 322 1.14 10.56 20.08
N GLU A 323 2.01 11.51 20.43
CA GLU A 323 1.64 12.87 20.83
C GLU A 323 1.15 13.71 19.65
N GLU A 324 1.92 13.82 18.56
CA GLU A 324 1.61 14.67 17.40
C GLU A 324 0.38 14.18 16.63
N SER A 325 0.06 12.89 16.72
CA SER A 325 -1.16 12.32 16.15
C SER A 325 -2.42 12.57 16.99
N GLY A 326 -2.29 13.11 18.21
CA GLY A 326 -3.42 13.43 19.08
C GLY A 326 -4.10 12.22 19.72
N ILE A 327 -3.51 11.02 19.62
CA ILE A 327 -4.08 9.79 20.21
C ILE A 327 -4.07 9.84 21.74
N LEU A 328 -3.03 10.44 22.33
CA LEU A 328 -2.86 10.54 23.78
C LEU A 328 -3.84 11.53 24.45
N LEU A 329 -4.51 12.40 23.69
CA LEU A 329 -5.50 13.33 24.25
C LEU A 329 -6.82 12.65 24.68
N GLY A 330 -7.12 11.45 24.16
CA GLY A 330 -8.36 10.72 24.46
C GLY A 330 -8.24 9.67 25.57
N SER A 331 -7.02 9.20 25.84
CA SER A 331 -6.77 8.18 26.86
C SER A 331 -6.39 8.88 28.17
N SER A 332 -7.40 9.13 29.00
CA SER A 332 -7.31 9.68 30.35
C SER A 332 -6.01 9.28 31.07
N LEU A 333 -5.15 10.27 31.36
CA LEU A 333 -4.10 10.46 32.40
C LEU A 333 -3.64 9.30 33.33
N GLN A 334 -3.82 8.04 32.97
CA GLN A 334 -3.57 6.86 33.80
C GLN A 334 -3.02 5.73 32.93
N SER A 335 -1.81 5.90 32.39
CA SER A 335 -0.87 4.80 32.08
C SER A 335 0.42 5.38 31.50
N SER A 336 1.18 6.10 32.33
CA SER A 336 2.56 6.51 32.06
C SER A 336 3.56 5.35 32.18
N GLN A 337 3.22 4.16 31.65
CA GLN A 337 4.08 2.99 31.75
C GLN A 337 4.18 2.26 30.42
N GLN A 338 5.17 2.68 29.62
CA GLN A 338 5.74 1.98 28.47
C GLN A 338 4.76 1.70 27.32
N SER A 339 5.25 1.70 26.09
CA SER A 339 4.52 1.13 24.95
C SER A 339 4.02 -0.25 25.39
N PRO A 340 2.71 -0.55 25.33
CA PRO A 340 2.22 -1.85 25.76
C PRO A 340 3.01 -2.93 25.02
N ALA A 341 3.42 -4.00 25.70
CA ALA A 341 4.33 -5.01 25.12
C ALA A 341 3.81 -5.56 23.77
N SER A 342 2.49 -5.58 23.58
CA SER A 342 1.79 -5.88 22.33
C SER A 342 2.09 -4.89 21.20
N LEU A 343 2.07 -3.57 21.46
CA LEU A 343 2.45 -2.54 20.49
C LEU A 343 3.92 -2.68 20.09
N ARG A 344 4.81 -2.90 21.07
CA ARG A 344 6.24 -3.10 20.79
C ARG A 344 6.46 -4.29 19.87
N ARG A 345 5.81 -5.41 20.15
CA ARG A 345 5.86 -6.62 19.32
C ARG A 345 5.42 -6.34 17.89
N LEU A 346 4.30 -5.64 17.69
CA LEU A 346 3.82 -5.28 16.36
C LEU A 346 4.83 -4.41 15.60
N LEU A 347 5.45 -3.43 16.27
CA LEU A 347 6.46 -2.56 15.67
C LEU A 347 7.75 -3.30 15.34
N ASP A 348 8.22 -4.20 16.22
CA ASP A 348 9.38 -5.04 15.96
C ASP A 348 9.12 -6.01 14.79
N GLU A 349 7.96 -6.68 14.76
CA GLU A 349 7.58 -7.55 13.64
C GLU A 349 7.46 -6.76 12.32
N THR A 350 6.92 -5.53 12.38
CA THR A 350 6.88 -4.64 11.21
C THR A 350 8.28 -4.27 10.73
N ALA A 351 9.20 -3.95 11.66
CA ALA A 351 10.57 -3.62 11.32
C ALA A 351 11.29 -4.81 10.65
N ASP A 352 11.12 -6.02 11.20
CA ASP A 352 11.68 -7.26 10.65
C ASP A 352 11.12 -7.55 9.23
N LEU A 353 9.82 -7.31 9.02
CA LEU A 353 9.20 -7.45 7.71
C LEU A 353 9.73 -6.41 6.71
N ILE A 354 9.93 -5.16 7.12
CA ILE A 354 10.46 -4.08 6.25
C ILE A 354 11.92 -4.36 5.86
N ASP A 355 12.75 -4.84 6.79
CA ASP A 355 14.15 -5.18 6.49
C ASP A 355 14.31 -6.55 5.79
N SER A 356 13.20 -7.26 5.54
CA SER A 356 13.22 -8.55 4.88
C SER A 356 13.59 -8.45 3.37
N PRO A 357 14.27 -9.47 2.81
CA PRO A 357 14.53 -9.52 1.37
C PRO A 357 13.26 -9.54 0.50
N SER A 358 12.18 -10.11 1.03
CA SER A 358 10.87 -10.17 0.36
C SER A 358 10.27 -8.78 0.20
N PHE A 359 10.34 -7.95 1.24
CA PHE A 359 9.92 -6.55 1.17
C PHE A 359 10.68 -5.80 0.08
N ALA A 360 12.02 -5.87 0.07
CA ALA A 360 12.83 -5.16 -0.91
C ALA A 360 12.51 -5.61 -2.36
N HIS A 361 12.22 -6.90 -2.56
CA HIS A 361 11.84 -7.43 -3.87
C HIS A 361 10.48 -6.87 -4.34
N VAL A 362 9.44 -7.00 -3.51
CA VAL A 362 8.08 -6.53 -3.86
C VAL A 362 8.05 -5.01 -4.01
N PHE A 363 8.76 -4.29 -3.14
CA PHE A 363 8.90 -2.84 -3.23
C PHE A 363 9.55 -2.41 -4.55
N THR A 364 10.57 -3.13 -5.03
CA THR A 364 11.18 -2.87 -6.34
C THR A 364 10.15 -3.05 -7.47
N LEU A 365 9.33 -4.11 -7.42
CA LEU A 365 8.30 -4.37 -8.43
C LEU A 365 7.19 -3.30 -8.43
N LEU A 366 6.80 -2.82 -7.25
CA LEU A 366 5.85 -1.70 -7.12
C LEU A 366 6.40 -0.41 -7.72
N LEU A 367 7.67 -0.10 -7.47
CA LEU A 367 8.35 1.04 -8.09
C LEU A 367 8.45 0.87 -9.61
N ASP A 368 8.77 -0.33 -10.10
CA ASP A 368 8.80 -0.63 -11.53
C ASP A 368 7.44 -0.34 -12.19
N ALA A 369 6.33 -0.78 -11.57
CA ALA A 369 4.98 -0.50 -12.04
C ALA A 369 4.66 1.01 -12.03
N GLY A 370 4.96 1.70 -10.92
CA GLY A 370 4.70 3.14 -10.78
C GLY A 370 5.49 4.01 -11.77
N PHE A 371 6.78 3.73 -11.94
CA PHE A 371 7.63 4.45 -12.89
C PHE A 371 7.29 4.11 -14.34
N SER A 372 6.92 2.87 -14.64
CA SER A 372 6.43 2.50 -15.97
C SER A 372 5.11 3.21 -16.30
N SER A 373 4.20 3.35 -15.34
CA SER A 373 2.97 4.14 -15.52
C SER A 373 3.29 5.62 -15.85
N LEU A 374 4.23 6.23 -15.12
CA LEU A 374 4.65 7.62 -15.37
C LEU A 374 5.32 7.78 -16.75
N VAL A 375 6.29 6.93 -17.08
CA VAL A 375 7.14 7.07 -18.26
C VAL A 375 6.46 6.49 -19.50
N ASP A 376 6.12 5.19 -19.47
CA ASP A 376 5.66 4.45 -20.64
C ASP A 376 4.21 4.74 -21.01
N LYS A 377 3.36 5.11 -20.04
CA LYS A 377 1.96 5.47 -20.30
C LYS A 377 1.76 6.98 -20.40
N LYS A 378 1.99 7.72 -19.31
CA LYS A 378 1.60 9.13 -19.22
C LYS A 378 2.52 10.05 -20.03
N LEU A 379 3.84 9.95 -19.87
CA LEU A 379 4.80 10.78 -20.62
C LEU A 379 4.79 10.47 -22.12
N ALA A 380 4.75 9.18 -22.49
CA ALA A 380 4.64 8.75 -23.87
C ALA A 380 3.45 9.40 -24.59
N LYS A 381 2.28 9.45 -23.93
CA LYS A 381 1.06 10.05 -24.47
C LYS A 381 1.05 11.57 -24.42
N GLU A 382 1.42 12.17 -23.28
CA GLU A 382 1.18 13.61 -23.04
C GLU A 382 2.33 14.51 -23.48
N ALA A 383 3.59 14.06 -23.35
CA ALA A 383 4.75 14.83 -23.79
C ALA A 383 5.12 14.50 -25.24
N PHE A 384 5.15 13.21 -25.57
CA PHE A 384 5.60 12.71 -26.86
C PHE A 384 4.47 12.37 -27.84
N GLU A 385 3.19 12.47 -27.44
CA GLU A 385 2.02 12.21 -28.31
C GLU A 385 2.13 10.91 -29.11
N PHE A 386 2.71 9.87 -28.51
CA PHE A 386 2.74 8.57 -29.14
C PHE A 386 1.33 7.99 -29.16
N PRO A 387 0.90 7.34 -30.26
CA PRO A 387 -0.40 6.70 -30.33
C PRO A 387 -0.48 5.63 -29.22
N ALA A 388 -1.62 5.57 -28.54
CA ALA A 388 -1.87 4.55 -27.54
C ALA A 388 -1.65 3.17 -28.18
N GLN A 389 -0.76 2.36 -27.60
CA GLN A 389 -0.64 0.97 -28.02
C GLN A 389 -1.97 0.29 -27.74
N PRO A 390 -2.65 -0.29 -28.75
CA PRO A 390 -3.81 -1.13 -28.47
C PRO A 390 -3.34 -2.33 -27.65
N ASP A 391 -4.11 -2.70 -26.63
CA ASP A 391 -3.89 -3.90 -25.83
C ASP A 391 -3.71 -5.12 -26.77
N GLY A 392 -2.52 -5.72 -26.77
CA GLY A 392 -2.23 -6.97 -27.47
C GLY A 392 -1.10 -6.90 -28.51
N ASN A 393 0.07 -7.43 -28.11
CA ASN A 393 1.10 -8.14 -28.88
C ASN A 393 1.57 -7.69 -30.28
N VAL A 394 1.12 -6.58 -30.85
CA VAL A 394 1.68 -6.05 -32.10
C VAL A 394 2.73 -5.00 -31.76
N VAL A 395 3.97 -5.46 -31.53
CA VAL A 395 5.14 -4.57 -31.52
C VAL A 395 5.35 -4.07 -32.94
N VAL A 396 4.72 -2.95 -33.30
CA VAL A 396 4.97 -2.30 -34.59
C VAL A 396 6.44 -1.86 -34.58
N PRO A 397 7.29 -2.29 -35.54
CA PRO A 397 8.71 -1.94 -35.58
C PRO A 397 8.97 -0.42 -35.55
N TYR A 398 8.03 0.36 -36.10
CA TYR A 398 8.03 1.82 -36.07
C TYR A 398 8.04 2.42 -34.65
N SER A 399 7.54 1.71 -33.63
CA SER A 399 7.42 2.25 -32.27
C SER A 399 8.78 2.51 -31.59
N LYS A 400 9.80 1.69 -31.87
CA LYS A 400 11.13 1.84 -31.25
C LYS A 400 11.94 2.96 -31.91
N GLU A 401 11.94 3.02 -33.24
CA GLU A 401 12.58 4.11 -33.99
C GLU A 401 11.89 5.46 -33.75
N LEU A 402 10.56 5.49 -33.58
CA LEU A 402 9.83 6.72 -33.26
C LEU A 402 10.15 7.24 -31.85
N LYS A 403 10.33 6.33 -30.87
CA LYS A 403 10.76 6.66 -29.49
C LYS A 403 12.16 7.27 -29.44
N SER A 404 13.08 6.79 -30.28
CA SER A 404 14.44 7.34 -30.34
C SER A 404 14.53 8.65 -31.14
N THR A 405 13.67 8.83 -32.15
CA THR A 405 13.79 9.96 -33.10
C THR A 405 12.96 11.19 -32.69
N LYS A 406 11.80 11.00 -32.04
CA LYS A 406 10.99 12.14 -31.57
C LYS A 406 11.63 12.77 -30.34
N VAL A 407 12.03 14.03 -30.48
CA VAL A 407 12.57 14.84 -29.38
C VAL A 407 11.61 15.97 -29.04
N VAL A 408 11.51 16.30 -27.76
CA VAL A 408 10.69 17.41 -27.27
C VAL A 408 11.51 18.30 -26.33
N LEU A 409 11.11 19.56 -26.22
CA LEU A 409 11.75 20.50 -25.29
C LEU A 409 11.51 20.04 -23.84
N LEU A 410 12.56 20.08 -23.01
CA LEU A 410 12.49 19.73 -21.60
C LEU A 410 11.30 20.39 -20.85
N PRO A 411 11.01 21.70 -21.02
CA PRO A 411 9.82 22.33 -20.45
C PRO A 411 8.48 21.62 -20.69
N LYS A 412 8.30 20.95 -21.85
CA LYS A 412 7.07 20.18 -22.14
C LYS A 412 7.00 18.91 -21.28
N ILE A 413 8.14 18.27 -21.03
CA ILE A 413 8.22 17.12 -20.12
C ILE A 413 7.93 17.58 -18.68
N LEU A 414 8.54 18.70 -18.26
CA LEU A 414 8.36 19.24 -16.91
C LEU A 414 6.90 19.60 -16.62
N SER A 415 6.19 20.21 -17.57
CA SER A 415 4.77 20.54 -17.37
C SER A 415 3.90 19.30 -17.22
N VAL A 416 4.21 18.21 -17.94
CA VAL A 416 3.55 16.91 -17.75
C VAL A 416 3.86 16.35 -16.37
N LEU A 417 5.11 16.34 -15.92
CA LEU A 417 5.48 15.87 -14.57
C LEU A 417 4.81 16.67 -13.46
N THR A 418 4.75 18.00 -13.60
CA THR A 418 4.03 18.89 -12.68
C THR A 418 2.56 18.50 -12.56
N ARG A 419 1.87 18.23 -13.66
CA ARG A 419 0.48 17.75 -13.65
C ARG A 419 0.35 16.34 -13.09
N GLN A 420 1.23 15.42 -13.50
CA GLN A 420 1.21 14.03 -13.05
C GLN A 420 1.47 13.92 -11.55
N ALA A 421 2.23 14.82 -10.93
CA ALA A 421 2.37 14.89 -9.48
C ALA A 421 0.99 14.99 -8.77
N HIS A 422 0.08 15.84 -9.27
CA HIS A 422 -1.28 15.93 -8.73
C HIS A 422 -2.08 14.65 -8.96
N VAL A 423 -1.92 13.99 -10.12
CA VAL A 423 -2.61 12.74 -10.44
C VAL A 423 -2.10 11.57 -9.58
N ILE A 424 -0.79 11.49 -9.32
CA ILE A 424 -0.20 10.43 -8.49
C ILE A 424 -0.76 10.52 -7.07
N GLY A 425 -0.88 11.73 -6.51
CA GLY A 425 -1.28 11.94 -5.13
C GLY A 425 -2.78 12.10 -4.88
N ASN A 426 -3.50 12.74 -5.80
CA ASN A 426 -4.93 13.08 -5.65
C ASN A 426 -5.82 12.52 -6.78
N GLY A 427 -5.28 11.64 -7.64
CA GLY A 427 -6.03 11.08 -8.76
C GLY A 427 -7.20 10.20 -8.30
N MET A 428 -8.38 10.42 -8.90
CA MET A 428 -9.59 9.64 -8.66
C MET A 428 -10.22 9.25 -10.00
N PRO A 429 -10.15 7.97 -10.44
CA PRO A 429 -9.42 6.86 -9.82
C PRO A 429 -7.90 7.04 -9.88
N ASN A 430 -7.17 6.47 -8.90
CA ASN A 430 -5.71 6.50 -8.89
C ASN A 430 -5.13 5.36 -9.75
N GLU A 431 -4.86 5.64 -11.03
CA GLU A 431 -4.29 4.66 -11.97
C GLU A 431 -2.91 4.13 -11.53
N TYR A 432 -2.11 4.94 -10.84
CA TYR A 432 -0.79 4.52 -10.34
C TYR A 432 -0.93 3.45 -9.25
N LEU A 433 -1.86 3.64 -8.33
CA LEU A 433 -2.16 2.66 -7.30
C LEU A 433 -2.72 1.37 -7.92
N GLN A 434 -3.63 1.47 -8.89
CA GLN A 434 -4.18 0.31 -9.59
C GLN A 434 -3.09 -0.51 -10.30
N ASP A 435 -2.17 0.17 -10.99
CA ASP A 435 -1.03 -0.49 -11.63
C ASP A 435 -0.13 -1.19 -10.58
N MET A 436 0.12 -0.55 -9.44
CA MET A 436 0.87 -1.13 -8.33
C MET A 436 0.16 -2.35 -7.70
N GLU A 437 -1.16 -2.31 -7.57
CA GLU A 437 -1.96 -3.40 -7.01
C GLU A 437 -2.09 -4.60 -7.95
N SER A 438 -1.88 -4.40 -9.25
CA SER A 438 -1.84 -5.50 -10.22
C SER A 438 -0.61 -6.42 -10.09
N VAL A 439 0.37 -6.04 -9.26
CA VAL A 439 1.59 -6.83 -9.00
C VAL A 439 1.23 -8.05 -8.14
N ARG A 440 1.26 -9.25 -8.74
CA ARG A 440 0.93 -10.53 -8.06
C ARG A 440 1.77 -10.81 -6.82
N ASP A 441 3.02 -10.39 -6.83
CA ASP A 441 3.94 -10.56 -5.69
C ASP A 441 3.51 -9.74 -4.46
N LEU A 442 2.76 -8.65 -4.64
CA LEU A 442 2.19 -7.87 -3.52
C LEU A 442 1.14 -8.68 -2.76
N GLU A 443 0.19 -9.29 -3.47
CA GLU A 443 -0.83 -10.15 -2.86
C GLU A 443 -0.18 -11.38 -2.20
N SER A 444 0.80 -11.97 -2.87
CA SER A 444 1.56 -13.11 -2.33
C SER A 444 2.29 -12.75 -1.03
N PHE A 445 2.94 -11.58 -0.99
CA PHE A 445 3.57 -11.06 0.21
C PHE A 445 2.57 -10.77 1.32
N ALA A 446 1.44 -10.11 1.01
CA ALA A 446 0.38 -9.86 1.96
C ALA A 446 -0.18 -11.16 2.58
N ALA A 447 -0.35 -12.20 1.76
CA ALA A 447 -0.82 -13.50 2.21
C ALA A 447 0.19 -14.20 3.14
N VAL A 448 1.49 -14.06 2.87
CA VAL A 448 2.55 -14.55 3.77
C VAL A 448 2.52 -13.78 5.10
N VAL A 449 2.42 -12.45 5.08
CA VAL A 449 2.31 -11.65 6.32
C VAL A 449 1.09 -12.07 7.13
N TYR A 450 -0.07 -12.21 6.48
CA TYR A 450 -1.34 -12.58 7.11
C TYR A 450 -1.34 -13.98 7.75
N SER A 451 -0.59 -14.93 7.17
CA SER A 451 -0.57 -16.33 7.64
C SER A 451 0.68 -16.72 8.44
N SER A 452 1.72 -15.89 8.42
CA SER A 452 2.96 -16.13 9.18
C SER A 452 2.72 -16.11 10.68
N ASN A 453 3.54 -16.86 11.43
CA ASN A 453 3.62 -16.80 12.89
C ASN A 453 2.36 -17.18 13.69
N TRP A 454 1.34 -17.80 13.07
CA TRP A 454 0.12 -18.24 13.75
C TRP A 454 0.36 -19.15 14.97
N GLN A 455 1.35 -20.04 14.89
CA GLN A 455 1.64 -21.00 15.96
C GLN A 455 2.22 -20.34 17.21
N ASN A 456 3.05 -19.30 17.05
CA ASN A 456 3.67 -18.61 18.17
C ASN A 456 2.67 -17.67 18.88
N GLU A 457 1.77 -17.01 18.13
CA GLU A 457 0.70 -16.18 18.72
C GLU A 457 -0.28 -17.04 19.55
N VAL A 458 -0.63 -18.24 19.08
CA VAL A 458 -1.51 -19.17 19.82
C VAL A 458 -0.85 -19.71 21.11
N GLN A 459 0.48 -19.82 21.14
CA GLN A 459 1.22 -20.39 22.26
C GLN A 459 1.55 -19.36 23.35
N GLU A 460 1.78 -18.09 22.99
CA GLU A 460 2.18 -17.03 23.92
C GLU A 460 1.03 -16.36 24.69
N ASP A 461 -0.18 -16.27 24.13
CA ASP A 461 -1.35 -15.69 24.82
C ASP A 461 -1.86 -16.57 25.99
N GLY A 462 -1.11 -17.61 26.40
CA GLY A 462 -1.55 -18.58 27.42
C GLY A 462 -2.80 -19.38 27.01
N MET A 463 -3.22 -19.24 25.74
CA MET A 463 -4.42 -19.88 25.19
C MET A 463 -4.28 -21.40 25.07
N MET A 464 -3.05 -21.93 25.16
CA MET A 464 -2.78 -23.37 25.27
C MET A 464 -2.87 -23.92 26.69
N ASP A 465 -2.74 -23.10 27.74
CA ASP A 465 -2.81 -23.58 29.14
C ASP A 465 -4.26 -23.94 29.54
N SER A 466 -5.25 -23.36 28.84
CA SER A 466 -6.65 -23.77 28.90
C SER A 466 -6.98 -24.97 27.98
N ALA A 467 -6.07 -25.31 27.06
CA ALA A 467 -6.28 -26.31 26.01
C ALA A 467 -5.33 -27.52 26.12
N VAL A 468 -4.84 -27.82 27.33
CA VAL A 468 -4.09 -29.06 27.64
C VAL A 468 -5.05 -30.25 27.65
N GLN A 469 -5.63 -30.57 26.48
CA GLN A 469 -6.06 -31.91 26.09
C GLN A 469 -6.40 -31.98 24.60
N VAL A 470 -5.47 -31.59 23.75
CA VAL A 470 -5.47 -32.05 22.35
C VAL A 470 -4.14 -32.72 22.08
N ASP A 471 -4.17 -34.05 22.11
CA ASP A 471 -3.06 -34.93 21.81
C ASP A 471 -2.71 -34.81 20.32
N TRP A 472 -1.56 -34.23 20.00
CA TRP A 472 -1.00 -34.26 18.65
C TRP A 472 -0.21 -35.57 18.51
N PRO A 473 -0.43 -36.40 17.47
CA PRO A 473 0.18 -37.71 17.40
C PRO A 473 1.71 -37.62 17.26
N GLU A 474 2.42 -38.19 18.24
CA GLU A 474 3.84 -38.52 18.16
C GLU A 474 4.12 -39.46 16.97
N GLU A 475 5.07 -39.09 16.12
CA GLU A 475 5.66 -40.03 15.15
C GLU A 475 6.50 -41.09 15.89
N PRO A 476 6.49 -42.36 15.45
CA PRO A 476 7.24 -43.40 16.13
C PRO A 476 8.74 -43.24 15.88
N ALA A 477 9.49 -43.13 16.97
CA ALA A 477 10.94 -43.13 16.99
C ALA A 477 11.54 -44.36 16.27
N GLN A 478 12.33 -44.13 15.22
CA GLN A 478 13.31 -45.09 14.74
C GLN A 478 14.72 -44.65 15.18
N LYS A 479 15.24 -45.37 16.19
CA LYS A 479 16.67 -45.46 16.46
C LYS A 479 17.32 -46.31 15.37
N ASN A 480 18.16 -45.69 14.54
CA ASN A 480 19.49 -46.22 14.25
C ASN A 480 20.36 -45.11 13.67
N GLY A 481 21.54 -44.94 14.26
CA GLY A 481 22.51 -43.97 13.81
C GLY A 481 23.17 -44.41 12.51
N GLU A 482 23.32 -43.46 11.60
CA GLU A 482 24.52 -43.27 10.79
C GLU A 482 24.44 -41.86 10.19
N SER A 483 25.52 -41.12 10.40
CA SER A 483 25.74 -39.76 9.90
C SER A 483 25.64 -39.70 8.37
N SER A 484 24.79 -38.81 7.85
CA SER A 484 24.89 -38.36 6.46
C SER A 484 24.63 -36.86 6.38
N ILE A 485 25.72 -36.12 6.23
CA ILE A 485 25.75 -34.75 5.72
C ILE A 485 25.09 -34.77 4.33
N PHE A 486 24.04 -33.99 4.12
CA PHE A 486 23.65 -33.57 2.78
C PHE A 486 23.69 -32.05 2.68
N VAL A 487 24.64 -31.64 1.84
CA VAL A 487 24.94 -30.28 1.40
C VAL A 487 23.70 -29.66 0.75
N VAL A 488 23.42 -28.42 1.15
CA VAL A 488 22.47 -27.53 0.50
C VAL A 488 23.08 -27.03 -0.81
N GLU A 489 22.35 -27.15 -1.91
CA GLU A 489 22.59 -26.39 -3.14
C GLU A 489 21.28 -25.72 -3.59
N PRO A 490 21.31 -24.48 -4.11
CA PRO A 490 20.15 -23.59 -4.11
C PRO A 490 19.30 -23.79 -5.36
N GLN A 491 17.98 -23.92 -5.17
CA GLN A 491 17.02 -23.93 -6.28
C GLN A 491 16.15 -22.67 -6.20
N THR A 492 16.32 -21.87 -7.23
CA THR A 492 15.51 -20.73 -7.65
C THR A 492 14.06 -21.15 -7.92
N GLY A 493 13.09 -20.50 -7.29
CA GLY A 493 11.67 -20.63 -7.62
C GLY A 493 10.76 -20.38 -6.42
N LEU A 494 10.15 -19.20 -6.35
CA LEU A 494 9.08 -18.86 -5.38
C LEU A 494 7.73 -19.54 -5.72
N GLU A 495 7.72 -20.43 -6.70
CA GLU A 495 6.55 -21.20 -7.13
C GLU A 495 6.55 -22.57 -6.43
N SER A 496 6.30 -22.59 -5.11
CA SER A 496 6.15 -23.89 -4.40
C SER A 496 5.60 -23.86 -2.98
N ALA A 497 5.39 -22.71 -2.34
CA ALA A 497 4.85 -22.71 -0.97
C ALA A 497 3.33 -22.95 -0.96
N TRP A 498 2.59 -22.28 -1.84
CA TRP A 498 1.12 -22.40 -1.94
C TRP A 498 0.65 -23.71 -2.57
N GLU A 499 1.33 -24.21 -3.60
CA GLU A 499 0.96 -25.49 -4.22
C GLU A 499 1.23 -26.69 -3.30
N ARG A 500 2.28 -26.64 -2.46
CA ARG A 500 2.57 -27.69 -1.47
C ARG A 500 1.55 -27.73 -0.33
N ALA A 501 0.91 -26.60 -0.02
CA ALA A 501 -0.15 -26.54 1.00
C ALA A 501 -1.53 -27.00 0.48
N VAL A 502 -1.74 -27.00 -0.84
CA VAL A 502 -3.01 -27.37 -1.48
C VAL A 502 -2.98 -28.79 -2.06
N ALA A 503 -1.79 -29.32 -2.38
CA ALA A 503 -1.65 -30.65 -2.95
C ALA A 503 -1.10 -31.67 -1.94
N LYS A 504 -1.98 -32.31 -1.18
CA LYS A 504 -1.88 -33.75 -0.87
C LYS A 504 -3.26 -34.32 -0.54
N PRO A 505 -3.60 -35.52 -1.05
CA PRO A 505 -4.91 -36.14 -0.90
C PRO A 505 -5.19 -36.64 0.52
#